data_AF-A0A916J5Z5-F1
#
_entry.id   AF-A0A916J5Z5-F1
#
_cell.length_a   1.000
_cell.length_b   1.000
_cell.length_c   1.000
_cell.angle_alpha   90.00
_cell.angle_beta   90.00
_cell.angle_gamma   90.00
#
_symmetry.space_group_name_H-M   'P 1'
#
loop_
_entity.id
_entity.type
_entity.pdbx_description
1 polymer ?
#
loop_
_entity_poly.entity_id
_entity_poly.type
_entity_poly.pdbx_seq_one_letter_code
_entity_poly.pdbx_strand_id
1 'polypeptide(L)'
;MRIVGQSDLSSMFGVVPKTIIEWQETGLPISVQGGPGVPSEYESADCIRWLVDREVRKVQAESPKDRLLRLQGDALEMDLATQRGQLIPAAAVEPAMRSAIVTARERIRNEPARLATLMEGKDRGERENLLRALFDEVLEKLSHWRRSTEEGCSDERAA
;
A
#
# COMPACT_ATOMS: atom_id res chain seq x y z
N MET A 1 -26.94 -39.05 1.91
CA MET A 1 -26.78 -40.47 1.53
C MET A 1 -26.12 -41.15 2.72
N ARG A 2 -26.69 -42.25 3.20
CA ARG A 2 -26.10 -42.98 4.33
C ARG A 2 -25.03 -43.95 3.81
N ILE A 3 -23.86 -43.89 4.43
CA ILE A 3 -22.71 -44.74 4.12
C ILE A 3 -22.44 -45.59 5.35
N VAL A 4 -22.34 -46.90 5.14
CA VAL A 4 -22.10 -47.86 6.21
C VAL A 4 -20.65 -48.30 6.12
N GLY A 5 -19.88 -48.07 7.18
CA GLY A 5 -18.48 -48.46 7.26
C GLY A 5 -17.49 -47.42 6.73
N GLN A 6 -16.27 -47.49 7.28
CA GLN A 6 -15.19 -46.55 6.99
C GLN A 6 -14.55 -46.77 5.62
N SER A 7 -14.60 -47.99 5.08
CA SER A 7 -14.13 -48.34 3.74
C SER A 7 -14.87 -47.59 2.65
N ASP A 8 -16.19 -47.54 2.77
CA ASP A 8 -17.07 -46.96 1.77
C ASP A 8 -17.00 -45.44 1.82
N LEU A 9 -16.86 -44.88 3.03
CA LEU A 9 -16.60 -43.47 3.24
C LEU A 9 -15.23 -43.05 2.66
N SER A 10 -14.20 -43.87 2.86
CA SER A 10 -12.86 -43.61 2.32
C SER A 10 -12.86 -43.63 0.79
N SER A 11 -13.63 -44.55 0.19
CA SER A 11 -13.79 -44.66 -1.26
C SER A 11 -14.53 -43.45 -1.84
N MET A 12 -15.55 -42.94 -1.13
CA MET A 12 -16.28 -41.73 -1.52
C MET A 12 -15.37 -40.49 -1.52
N PHE A 13 -14.53 -40.34 -0.50
CA PHE A 13 -13.63 -39.18 -0.38
C PHE A 13 -12.31 -39.36 -1.15
N GLY A 14 -12.05 -40.53 -1.72
CA GLY A 14 -10.81 -40.83 -2.44
C GLY A 14 -9.57 -40.83 -1.54
N VAL A 15 -9.74 -41.18 -0.26
CA VAL A 15 -8.67 -41.19 0.75
C VAL A 15 -8.43 -42.59 1.31
N VAL A 16 -7.30 -42.78 1.99
CA VAL A 16 -6.98 -44.05 2.65
C VAL A 16 -7.84 -44.20 3.91
N PRO A 17 -8.31 -45.41 4.28
CA PRO A 17 -9.14 -45.61 5.48
C PRO A 17 -8.54 -45.04 6.77
N LYS A 18 -7.20 -45.03 6.89
CA LYS A 18 -6.48 -44.41 8.02
C LYS A 18 -6.81 -42.92 8.18
N THR A 19 -6.96 -42.19 7.08
CA THR A 19 -7.31 -40.76 7.09
C THR A 19 -8.71 -40.52 7.67
N ILE A 20 -9.65 -41.45 7.45
CA ILE A 20 -10.99 -41.37 8.03
C ILE A 20 -10.94 -41.56 9.56
N ILE A 21 -10.06 -42.42 10.07
CA ILE A 21 -9.83 -42.60 11.51
C ILE A 21 -9.27 -41.31 12.12
N GLU A 22 -8.24 -40.73 11.50
CA GLU A 22 -7.66 -39.45 11.92
C GLU A 22 -8.72 -38.32 11.92
N TRP A 23 -9.63 -38.31 10.94
CA TRP A 23 -10.71 -37.33 10.88
C TRP A 23 -11.73 -37.53 11.99
N GLN A 24 -12.03 -38.77 12.39
CA GLN A 24 -12.92 -39.04 13.53
C GLN A 24 -12.34 -38.51 14.85
N GLU A 25 -11.04 -38.70 15.07
CA GLU A 25 -10.34 -38.13 16.23
C GLU A 25 -10.38 -36.59 16.22
N THR A 26 -10.41 -35.99 15.03
CA THR A 26 -10.51 -34.54 14.83
C THR A 26 -11.97 -34.02 14.85
N GLY A 27 -12.96 -34.89 15.00
CA GLY A 27 -14.37 -34.52 15.13
C GLY A 27 -15.23 -34.70 13.87
N LEU A 28 -14.90 -35.62 12.97
CA LEU A 28 -15.77 -36.01 11.85
C LEU A 28 -17.14 -36.49 12.37
N PRO A 29 -18.27 -35.98 11.82
CA PRO A 29 -19.60 -36.41 12.24
C PRO A 29 -19.84 -37.91 12.01
N ILE A 30 -20.37 -38.58 13.03
CA ILE A 30 -20.79 -39.99 12.98
C ILE A 30 -22.29 -40.03 13.29
N SER A 31 -23.08 -40.65 12.42
CA SER A 31 -24.55 -40.71 12.58
C SER A 31 -24.96 -41.82 13.55
N VAL A 32 -24.36 -43.00 13.41
CA VAL A 32 -24.53 -44.12 14.35
C VAL A 32 -23.15 -44.70 14.64
N GLN A 33 -22.73 -44.66 15.90
CA GLN A 33 -21.45 -45.23 16.30
C GLN A 33 -21.57 -46.75 16.43
N GLY A 34 -20.80 -47.48 15.62
CA GLY A 34 -20.70 -48.93 15.69
C GLY A 34 -19.89 -49.39 16.90
N GLY A 35 -20.23 -50.57 17.44
CA GLY A 35 -19.47 -51.27 18.48
C GLY A 35 -18.48 -52.29 17.93
N PRO A 36 -17.85 -53.12 18.78
CA PRO A 36 -16.96 -54.19 18.33
C PRO A 36 -17.67 -55.12 17.33
N GLY A 37 -17.18 -55.15 16.08
CA GLY A 37 -17.75 -55.96 15.01
C GLY A 37 -18.96 -55.36 14.27
N VAL A 38 -19.41 -54.15 14.66
CA VAL A 38 -20.51 -53.44 13.99
C VAL A 38 -19.95 -52.19 13.30
N PRO A 39 -20.14 -52.01 11.98
CA PRO A 39 -19.64 -50.83 11.27
C PRO A 39 -20.42 -49.57 11.68
N SER A 40 -19.71 -48.45 11.81
CA SER A 40 -20.34 -47.13 12.02
C SER A 40 -21.06 -46.63 10.78
N GLU A 41 -22.13 -45.87 10.97
CA GLU A 41 -22.88 -45.20 9.91
C GLU A 41 -22.56 -43.71 9.84
N TYR A 42 -22.47 -43.21 8.62
CA TYR A 42 -22.13 -41.82 8.31
C TYR A 42 -23.18 -41.21 7.38
N GLU A 43 -23.62 -39.99 7.67
CA GLU A 43 -24.40 -39.18 6.75
C GLU A 43 -23.45 -38.38 5.86
N SER A 44 -23.45 -38.69 4.57
CA SER A 44 -22.53 -38.10 3.59
C SER A 44 -22.59 -36.57 3.57
N ALA A 45 -23.77 -35.98 3.75
CA ALA A 45 -23.96 -34.54 3.71
C ALA A 45 -23.23 -33.83 4.87
N ASP A 46 -23.25 -34.43 6.06
CA ASP A 46 -22.62 -33.84 7.25
C ASP A 46 -21.11 -34.02 7.22
N CYS A 47 -20.62 -35.17 6.72
CA CYS A 47 -19.19 -35.37 6.49
C CYS A 47 -18.63 -34.39 5.45
N ILE A 48 -19.35 -34.13 4.34
CA ILE A 48 -18.95 -33.13 3.34
C ILE A 48 -18.91 -31.73 3.95
N ARG A 49 -19.95 -31.32 4.68
CA ARG A 49 -20.00 -30.00 5.33
C ARG A 49 -18.82 -29.80 6.29
N TRP A 50 -18.55 -30.79 7.14
CA TRP A 50 -17.42 -30.75 8.06
C TRP A 50 -16.08 -30.61 7.32
N LEU A 51 -15.89 -31.35 6.22
CA LEU A 51 -14.67 -31.28 5.43
C LEU A 51 -14.51 -29.90 4.78
N VAL A 52 -15.58 -29.35 4.21
CA VAL A 52 -15.60 -28.00 3.64
C VAL A 52 -15.28 -26.95 4.71
N ASP A 53 -15.94 -27.00 5.85
CA ASP A 53 -15.71 -26.06 6.96
C ASP A 53 -14.27 -26.13 7.46
N ARG A 54 -13.70 -27.33 7.57
CA ARG A 54 -12.30 -27.54 7.97
C ARG A 54 -11.31 -26.94 6.97
N GLU A 55 -11.51 -27.14 5.68
CA GLU A 55 -10.62 -26.60 4.65
C GLU A 55 -10.79 -25.07 4.50
N VAL A 56 -12.01 -24.55 4.60
CA VAL A 56 -12.27 -23.10 4.61
C VAL A 56 -11.59 -22.43 5.80
N ARG A 57 -11.64 -23.02 6.99
CA ARG A 57 -10.96 -22.48 8.18
C ARG A 57 -9.44 -22.43 8.02
N LYS A 58 -8.83 -23.38 7.32
CA LYS A 58 -7.39 -23.35 7.01
C LYS A 58 -7.01 -22.21 6.07
N VAL A 59 -7.88 -21.90 5.10
CA VAL A 59 -7.66 -20.82 4.12
C VAL A 59 -7.95 -19.44 4.70
N GLN A 60 -8.93 -19.34 5.62
CA GLN A 60 -9.29 -18.05 6.24
C GLN A 60 -8.28 -17.55 7.29
N ALA A 61 -7.39 -18.41 7.80
CA ALA A 61 -6.31 -17.98 8.67
C ALA A 61 -5.17 -17.38 7.82
N GLU A 62 -5.10 -16.06 7.72
CA GLU A 62 -3.96 -15.36 7.11
C GLU A 62 -2.67 -15.85 7.78
N SER A 63 -1.83 -16.57 7.03
CA SER A 63 -0.57 -17.03 7.59
C SER A 63 0.39 -15.85 7.78
N PRO A 64 1.38 -15.94 8.68
CA PRO A 64 2.41 -14.91 8.79
C PRO A 64 3.13 -14.61 7.46
N LYS A 65 3.22 -15.61 6.57
CA LYS A 65 3.78 -15.46 5.23
C LYS A 65 2.86 -14.65 4.32
N ASP A 66 1.57 -14.93 4.33
CA ASP A 66 0.58 -14.19 3.52
C ASP A 66 0.54 -12.72 3.95
N ARG A 67 0.59 -12.47 5.27
CA ARG A 67 0.68 -11.12 5.81
C ARG A 67 1.95 -10.40 5.37
N LEU A 68 3.10 -11.07 5.40
CA LEU A 68 4.36 -10.49 4.95
C LEU A 68 4.32 -10.14 3.46
N LEU A 69 3.82 -11.06 2.62
CA LEU A 69 3.69 -10.85 1.18
C LEU A 69 2.77 -9.68 0.86
N ARG A 70 1.66 -9.53 1.58
CA ARG A 70 0.77 -8.38 1.45
C ARG A 70 1.49 -7.07 1.76
N LEU A 71 2.17 -6.98 2.90
CA LEU A 71 2.92 -5.79 3.28
C LEU A 71 4.05 -5.45 2.30
N GLN A 72 4.70 -6.47 1.72
CA GLN A 72 5.71 -6.28 0.67
C GLN A 72 5.08 -5.76 -0.62
N GLY A 73 3.91 -6.27 -1.00
CA GLY A 73 3.12 -5.77 -2.13
C GLY A 73 2.75 -4.29 -1.94
N ASP A 74 2.20 -3.96 -0.78
CA ASP A 74 1.81 -2.59 -0.43
C ASP A 74 3.02 -1.63 -0.52
N ALA A 75 4.17 -2.03 0.02
CA ALA A 75 5.39 -1.23 -0.04
C ALA A 75 5.86 -0.99 -1.48
N LEU A 76 5.84 -2.03 -2.31
CA LEU A 76 6.21 -1.93 -3.72
C LEU A 76 5.25 -1.00 -4.50
N GLU A 77 3.95 -1.05 -4.21
CA GLU A 77 2.97 -0.15 -4.80
C GLU A 77 3.23 1.31 -4.43
N MET A 78 3.56 1.59 -3.16
CA MET A 78 3.91 2.94 -2.71
C MET A 78 5.19 3.45 -3.39
N ASP A 79 6.19 2.59 -3.56
CA ASP A 79 7.43 2.92 -4.27
C ASP A 79 7.17 3.24 -5.74
N LEU A 80 6.37 2.41 -6.43
CA LEU A 80 5.98 2.65 -7.81
C LEU A 80 5.18 3.94 -7.97
N ALA A 81 4.27 4.24 -7.04
CA ALA A 81 3.52 5.48 -7.04
C ALA A 81 4.41 6.72 -6.78
N THR A 82 5.45 6.57 -5.96
CA THR A 82 6.46 7.61 -5.75
C THR A 82 7.28 7.84 -7.03
N GLN A 83 7.76 6.78 -7.68
CA GLN A 83 8.50 6.87 -8.95
C GLN A 83 7.67 7.48 -10.08
N ARG A 84 6.35 7.24 -10.10
CA ARG A 84 5.41 7.85 -11.04
C ARG A 84 5.04 9.30 -10.68
N GLY A 85 5.58 9.85 -9.59
CA GLY A 85 5.31 11.21 -9.12
C GLY A 85 3.92 11.41 -8.50
N GLN A 86 3.18 10.33 -8.25
CA GLN A 86 1.84 10.35 -7.65
C GLN A 86 1.89 10.51 -6.13
N LEU A 87 2.99 10.05 -5.51
CA LEU A 87 3.26 10.22 -4.09
C LEU A 87 4.59 10.96 -3.89
N ILE A 88 4.67 11.68 -2.77
CA ILE A 88 5.90 12.30 -2.28
C ILE A 88 6.08 11.96 -0.81
N PRO A 89 7.33 11.72 -0.35
CA PRO A 89 7.59 11.57 1.07
C PRO A 89 7.23 12.86 1.81
N ALA A 90 6.45 12.75 2.89
CA ALA A 90 6.05 13.93 3.67
C ALA A 90 7.27 14.70 4.21
N ALA A 91 8.33 13.99 4.59
CA ALA A 91 9.59 14.57 5.06
C ALA A 91 10.32 15.43 4.00
N ALA A 92 10.03 15.23 2.70
CA ALA A 92 10.63 16.04 1.64
C ALA A 92 9.91 17.39 1.42
N VAL A 93 8.67 17.55 1.90
CA VAL A 93 7.85 18.75 1.66
C VAL A 93 8.40 19.96 2.40
N GLU A 94 8.66 19.82 3.70
CA GLU A 94 9.07 20.96 4.54
C GLU A 94 10.43 21.54 4.11
N PRO A 95 11.50 20.75 3.88
CA PRO A 95 12.79 21.29 3.45
C PRO A 95 12.70 22.00 2.10
N ALA A 96 11.97 21.42 1.15
CA ALA A 96 11.77 21.98 -0.18
C ALA A 96 11.02 23.33 -0.12
N MET A 97 9.93 23.40 0.65
CA MET A 97 9.18 24.64 0.81
C MET A 97 9.97 25.70 1.57
N ARG A 98 10.70 25.31 2.61
CA ARG A 98 11.61 26.19 3.36
C ARG A 98 12.67 26.81 2.45
N SER A 99 13.30 26.00 1.62
CA SER A 99 14.31 26.45 0.64
C SER A 99 13.72 27.54 -0.27
N ALA A 100 12.57 27.25 -0.90
CA ALA A 100 11.91 28.18 -1.81
C ALA A 100 11.55 29.51 -1.14
N ILE A 101 11.03 29.47 0.10
CA ILE A 101 10.72 30.68 0.88
C ILE A 101 11.98 31.49 1.19
N VAL A 102 13.07 30.84 1.58
CA VAL A 102 14.35 31.50 1.87
C VAL A 102 14.90 32.20 0.63
N THR A 103 14.92 31.51 -0.51
CA THR A 103 15.36 32.08 -1.79
C THR A 103 14.52 33.29 -2.20
N ALA A 104 13.19 33.19 -2.11
CA ALA A 104 12.31 34.30 -2.43
C ALA A 104 12.53 35.52 -1.51
N ARG A 105 12.67 35.27 -0.22
CA ARG A 105 12.98 36.32 0.77
C ARG A 105 14.29 37.03 0.44
N GLU A 106 15.34 36.28 0.10
CA GLU A 106 16.64 36.84 -0.25
C GLU A 106 16.58 37.68 -1.52
N ARG A 107 15.85 37.22 -2.55
CA ARG A 107 15.62 37.98 -3.77
C ARG A 107 14.93 39.32 -3.50
N ILE A 108 13.83 39.32 -2.75
CA ILE A 108 13.12 40.55 -2.39
C ILE A 108 14.02 41.50 -1.60
N ARG A 109 14.82 40.97 -0.67
CA ARG A 109 15.69 41.80 0.19
C ARG A 109 16.82 42.48 -0.59
N ASN A 110 17.29 41.87 -1.67
CA ASN A 110 18.44 42.36 -2.44
C ASN A 110 18.06 43.30 -3.59
N GLU A 111 16.76 43.43 -3.93
CA GLU A 111 16.31 44.25 -5.06
C GLU A 111 16.10 45.77 -4.84
N PRO A 112 15.88 46.30 -3.61
CA PRO A 112 15.58 47.73 -3.44
C PRO A 112 16.62 48.68 -4.02
N ALA A 113 17.91 48.37 -3.91
CA ALA A 113 18.98 49.21 -4.45
C ALA A 113 18.91 49.30 -5.98
N ARG A 114 18.71 48.17 -6.67
CA ARG A 114 18.58 48.12 -8.14
C ARG A 114 17.32 48.84 -8.60
N LEU A 115 16.20 48.61 -7.90
CA LEU A 115 14.94 49.29 -8.20
C LEU A 115 15.06 50.81 -8.02
N ALA A 116 15.69 51.28 -6.95
CA ALA A 116 15.87 52.72 -6.71
C ALA A 116 16.55 53.40 -7.90
N THR A 117 17.64 52.82 -8.40
CA THR A 117 18.35 53.33 -9.60
C THR A 117 17.47 53.28 -10.85
N LEU A 118 16.71 52.19 -11.06
CA LEU A 118 15.82 52.06 -12.22
C LEU A 118 14.61 53.01 -12.18
N MET A 119 14.22 53.46 -10.98
CA MET A 119 13.07 54.34 -10.75
C MET A 119 13.41 55.83 -10.89
N GLU A 120 14.69 56.19 -11.00
CA GLU A 120 15.11 57.59 -11.20
C GLU A 120 14.50 58.18 -12.48
N GLY A 121 13.86 59.35 -12.36
CA GLY A 121 13.21 60.03 -13.48
C GLY A 121 11.91 59.40 -13.98
N LYS A 122 11.44 58.30 -13.38
CA LYS A 122 10.22 57.61 -13.79
C LYS A 122 8.94 58.19 -13.21
N ASP A 123 7.88 58.15 -14.00
CA ASP A 123 6.54 58.52 -13.51
C ASP A 123 5.99 57.46 -12.54
N ARG A 124 4.79 57.71 -12.00
CA ARG A 124 4.17 56.80 -11.04
C ARG A 124 3.79 55.45 -11.68
N GLY A 125 3.23 55.47 -12.88
CA GLY A 125 2.77 54.27 -13.57
C GLY A 125 3.93 53.35 -13.95
N GLU A 126 5.03 53.92 -14.44
CA GLU A 126 6.25 53.18 -14.72
C GLU A 126 6.84 52.52 -13.46
N ARG A 127 6.84 53.22 -12.32
CA ARG A 127 7.32 52.68 -11.04
C ARG A 127 6.44 51.54 -10.54
N GLU A 128 5.12 51.68 -10.63
CA GLU A 128 4.17 50.62 -10.27
C GLU A 128 4.36 49.37 -11.16
N ASN A 129 4.62 49.56 -12.46
CA ASN A 129 4.88 48.45 -13.39
C ASN A 129 6.18 47.70 -13.04
N LEU A 130 7.25 48.41 -12.69
CA LEU A 130 8.52 47.79 -12.27
C LEU A 130 8.36 46.96 -10.99
N LEU A 131 7.63 47.47 -9.99
CA LEU A 131 7.35 46.74 -8.77
C LEU A 131 6.52 45.49 -9.03
N ARG A 132 5.47 45.62 -9.85
CA ARG A 132 4.61 44.49 -10.21
C ARG A 132 5.40 43.40 -10.92
N ALA A 133 6.22 43.76 -11.90
CA ALA A 133 7.06 42.81 -12.63
C ALA A 133 8.02 42.04 -11.69
N LEU A 134 8.63 42.73 -10.71
CA LEU A 134 9.48 42.05 -9.73
C LEU A 134 8.68 41.07 -8.85
N PHE A 135 7.52 41.49 -8.36
CA PHE A 135 6.69 40.62 -7.52
C PHE A 135 6.18 39.41 -8.29
N ASP A 136 5.74 39.60 -9.53
CA ASP A 136 5.29 38.51 -10.40
C ASP A 136 6.44 37.52 -10.64
N GLU A 137 7.66 37.97 -10.91
CA GLU A 137 8.84 37.10 -11.08
C GLU A 137 9.11 36.23 -9.83
N VAL A 138 9.03 36.84 -8.64
CA VAL A 138 9.28 36.13 -7.38
C VAL A 138 8.16 35.13 -7.07
N LEU A 139 6.91 35.53 -7.28
CA LEU A 139 5.73 34.69 -7.04
C LEU A 139 5.67 33.52 -8.03
N GLU A 140 6.02 33.76 -9.30
CA GLU A 140 6.11 32.70 -10.32
C GLU A 140 7.16 31.65 -9.92
N LYS A 141 8.35 32.09 -9.51
CA LYS A 141 9.41 31.20 -9.01
C LYS A 141 8.95 30.41 -7.77
N LEU A 142 8.29 31.07 -6.82
CA LEU A 142 7.72 30.40 -5.65
C LEU A 142 6.64 29.38 -6.02
N SER A 143 5.80 29.67 -7.01
CA SER A 143 4.76 28.74 -7.46
C SER A 143 5.35 27.45 -8.06
N HIS A 144 6.59 27.51 -8.54
CA HIS A 144 7.33 26.40 -9.13
C HIS A 144 8.33 25.74 -8.17
N TRP A 145 8.18 25.94 -6.85
CA TRP A 145 9.08 25.43 -5.82
C TRP A 145 9.36 23.90 -5.88
N ARG A 146 8.45 23.12 -6.45
CA ARG A 146 8.63 21.67 -6.67
C ARG A 146 9.67 21.34 -7.75
N ARG A 147 9.79 22.16 -8.79
CA ARG A 147 10.79 21.97 -9.87
C ARG A 147 12.19 22.33 -9.41
N SER A 148 12.33 23.38 -8.59
CA SER A 148 13.63 23.83 -8.08
C SER A 148 14.36 22.80 -7.22
N THR A 149 13.64 21.81 -6.66
CA THR A 149 14.26 20.70 -5.93
C THR A 149 14.65 19.51 -6.80
N GLU A 150 14.03 19.33 -7.97
CA GLU A 150 14.37 18.23 -8.89
C GLU A 150 15.71 18.51 -9.61
N GLU A 151 15.97 19.77 -9.97
CA GLU A 151 17.23 20.22 -10.57
C GLU A 151 18.42 20.14 -9.59
N GLY A 152 18.17 20.19 -8.28
CA GLY A 152 19.21 20.01 -7.25
C GLY A 152 19.53 18.55 -6.93
N CYS A 153 18.71 17.59 -7.35
CA CYS A 153 18.90 16.16 -7.08
C CYS A 153 19.54 15.40 -8.25
N SER A 154 19.56 15.99 -9.46
CA SER A 154 20.18 15.39 -10.64
C SER A 154 21.71 15.39 -10.62
N ASP A 155 22.35 16.22 -9.79
CA ASP A 155 23.82 16.35 -9.76
C ASP A 155 24.54 15.41 -8.77
N GLU A 156 23.81 14.66 -7.94
CA GLU A 156 24.42 13.80 -6.89
C GLU A 156 24.44 12.30 -7.23
N ARG A 157 24.08 11.90 -8.46
CA ARG A 157 24.10 10.50 -8.92
C ARG A 157 25.17 10.17 -9.98
N ALA A 158 26.13 11.08 -10.20
CA ALA A 158 27.23 10.89 -11.14
C ALA A 158 28.61 11.09 -10.47
N ALA A 159 28.91 10.29 -9.45
CA ALA A 159 30.25 10.10 -8.90
C ALA A 159 30.45 8.66 -8.43
#